data_AF-A0A820FUT7-F1
#
_entry.id   AF-A0A820FUT7-F1
#
_cell.length_a   1.000
_cell.length_b   1.000
_cell.length_c   1.000
_cell.angle_alpha   90.00
_cell.angle_beta   90.00
_cell.angle_gamma   90.00
#
_symmetry.space_group_name_H-M   'P 1'
#
loop_
_entity.id
_entity.type
_entity.pdbx_description
1 polymer ?
#
loop_
_entity_poly.entity_id
_entity_poly.type
_entity_poly.pdbx_seq_one_letter_code
_entity_poly.pdbx_strand_id
1 'polypeptide(L)'
;MEQVGYDPLRIHSTVYTQAYDHMNGNQPTNSIIVDDATSSFKIYTLDWNVDKIETFVGDETSPFANRILVWNKQDDWAQWPFDKPFFVLINIAVGGDW
;
A
#
# COMPACT_ATOMS: atom_id res chain seq x y z
N MET A 1 0.76 3.35 -0.40
CA MET A 1 0.67 3.86 -1.77
C MET A 1 2.10 4.12 -2.21
N GLU A 2 2.50 3.46 -3.28
CA GLU A 2 3.79 3.65 -3.93
C GLU A 2 3.53 3.76 -5.44
N GLN A 3 4.25 4.66 -6.11
CA GLN A 3 4.11 4.95 -7.53
C GLN A 3 5.49 5.29 -8.07
N VAL A 4 5.80 4.79 -9.28
CA VAL A 4 7.08 5.08 -9.95
C VAL A 4 6.86 5.83 -11.25
N GLY A 5 7.69 6.85 -11.48
CA GLY A 5 7.49 7.77 -12.61
C GLY A 5 7.62 7.12 -14.00
N TYR A 6 8.31 5.99 -14.13
CA TYR A 6 8.40 5.27 -15.41
C TYR A 6 7.12 4.46 -15.72
N ASP A 7 6.28 4.19 -14.71
CA ASP A 7 5.01 3.48 -14.81
C ASP A 7 3.90 4.29 -14.09
N PRO A 8 3.59 5.49 -14.62
CA PRO A 8 2.94 6.54 -13.86
C PRO A 8 1.47 6.30 -13.54
N LEU A 9 0.82 5.31 -14.15
CA LEU A 9 -0.60 5.02 -13.90
C LEU A 9 -0.80 3.85 -12.94
N ARG A 10 0.27 3.12 -12.61
CA ARG A 10 0.21 1.97 -11.72
C ARG A 10 0.48 2.40 -10.29
N ILE A 11 -0.48 2.10 -9.43
CA ILE A 11 -0.41 2.36 -7.99
C ILE A 11 -0.20 1.04 -7.26
N HIS A 12 0.83 0.99 -6.43
CA HIS A 12 1.20 -0.17 -5.62
C HIS A 12 0.78 0.01 -4.16
N SER A 13 0.39 -1.10 -3.54
CA SER A 13 0.25 -1.24 -2.10
C SER A 13 0.99 -2.49 -1.66
N THR A 14 1.88 -2.32 -0.68
CA THR A 14 2.73 -3.38 -0.18
C THR A 14 2.71 -3.37 1.34
N VAL A 15 2.78 -4.56 1.95
CA VAL A 15 2.96 -4.76 3.38
C VAL A 15 4.32 -5.42 3.60
N TYR A 16 5.13 -4.81 4.45
CA TYR A 16 6.43 -5.35 4.84
C TYR A 16 6.43 -5.78 6.30
N THR A 17 6.97 -6.96 6.56
CA THR A 17 7.19 -7.50 7.90
C THR A 17 8.57 -8.15 7.96
N GLN A 18 8.97 -8.68 9.11
CA GLN A 18 10.23 -9.41 9.20
C GLN A 18 10.21 -10.73 8.40
N ALA A 19 9.06 -11.41 8.36
CA ALA A 19 8.88 -12.65 7.60
C ALA A 19 8.58 -12.40 6.10
N TYR A 20 8.08 -11.22 5.76
CA TYR A 20 7.61 -10.85 4.43
C TYR A 20 8.28 -9.56 3.95
N ASP A 21 9.32 -9.68 3.14
CA ASP A 21 10.14 -8.54 2.71
C ASP A 21 10.58 -8.61 1.24
N HIS A 22 11.07 -7.48 0.74
CA HIS A 22 11.53 -7.34 -0.65
C HIS A 22 12.81 -8.12 -0.94
N MET A 23 13.68 -8.34 0.05
CA MET A 23 14.92 -9.09 -0.12
C MET A 23 14.63 -10.56 -0.42
N ASN A 24 13.55 -11.09 0.15
CA ASN A 24 13.06 -12.45 -0.05
C ASN A 24 12.02 -12.55 -1.17
N GLY A 25 11.50 -11.42 -1.67
CA GLY A 25 10.52 -11.38 -2.76
C GLY A 25 9.16 -11.99 -2.41
N ASN A 26 8.82 -12.04 -1.12
CA ASN A 26 7.64 -12.70 -0.60
C ASN A 26 6.65 -11.74 0.09
N GLN A 27 6.87 -10.43 -0.04
CA GLN A 27 6.02 -9.39 0.53
C GLN A 27 4.59 -9.42 -0.06
N PRO A 28 3.52 -9.32 0.76
CA PRO A 28 2.18 -9.08 0.28
C PRO A 28 2.12 -7.77 -0.49
N THR A 29 1.92 -7.85 -1.80
CA THR A 29 1.86 -6.69 -2.69
C THR A 29 0.78 -6.88 -3.74
N ASN A 30 0.14 -5.78 -4.13
CA ASN A 30 -0.73 -5.74 -5.29
C ASN A 30 -0.72 -4.34 -5.91
N SER A 31 -1.21 -4.23 -7.14
CA SER A 31 -1.31 -2.95 -7.84
C SER A 31 -2.56 -2.86 -8.69
N ILE A 32 -2.97 -1.62 -8.98
CA ILE A 32 -4.02 -1.33 -9.95
C ILE A 32 -3.60 -0.19 -10.88
N ILE A 33 -4.26 -0.09 -12.03
CA ILE A 33 -4.13 1.07 -12.93
C ILE A 33 -5.19 2.10 -12.55
N VAL A 34 -4.77 3.35 -12.40
CA VAL A 34 -5.65 4.51 -12.20
C VAL A 34 -5.31 5.53 -13.29
N ASP A 35 -6.17 5.62 -14.30
CA ASP A 35 -5.87 6.32 -15.56
C ASP A 35 -5.54 7.81 -15.40
N ASP A 36 -6.07 8.44 -14.35
CA ASP A 36 -5.88 9.86 -14.04
C ASP A 36 -5.09 10.09 -12.75
N ALA A 37 -4.30 9.11 -12.29
CA ALA A 37 -3.47 9.20 -11.09
C ALA A 37 -2.53 10.42 -11.05
N THR A 38 -2.10 10.91 -12.21
CA THR A 38 -1.15 12.02 -12.33
C THR A 38 -1.81 13.34 -12.75
N SER A 39 -3.12 13.34 -13.04
CA SER A 39 -3.83 14.50 -13.57
C SER A 39 -4.99 14.96 -12.67
N SER A 40 -5.39 14.17 -11.68
CA SER A 40 -6.39 14.55 -10.68
C SER A 40 -6.02 14.07 -9.28
N PHE A 41 -6.59 14.72 -8.26
CA PHE A 41 -6.44 14.26 -6.88
C PHE A 41 -7.17 12.93 -6.67
N LYS A 42 -6.52 12.04 -5.92
CA LYS A 42 -7.08 10.76 -5.48
C LYS A 42 -7.02 10.65 -3.98
N ILE A 43 -7.97 9.91 -3.41
CA ILE A 43 -7.95 9.53 -2.01
C ILE A 43 -7.34 8.15 -1.90
N TYR A 44 -6.17 8.07 -1.24
CA TYR A 44 -5.51 6.81 -0.92
C TYR A 44 -5.83 6.45 0.53
N THR A 45 -6.54 5.34 0.71
CA THR A 45 -7.07 4.95 2.00
C THR A 45 -6.34 3.73 2.54
N LEU A 46 -5.97 3.78 3.81
CA LEU A 46 -5.53 2.64 4.61
C LEU A 46 -6.61 2.39 5.67
N ASP A 47 -7.33 1.29 5.54
CA ASP A 47 -8.21 0.78 6.58
C ASP A 47 -7.48 -0.33 7.33
N TRP A 48 -7.05 -0.01 8.55
CA TRP A 48 -6.25 -0.90 9.37
C TRP A 48 -6.91 -1.07 10.73
N ASN A 49 -7.19 -2.33 11.07
CA ASN A 49 -7.73 -2.74 12.34
C ASN A 49 -7.00 -3.98 12.87
N VAL A 50 -7.48 -4.53 13.98
CA VAL A 50 -6.85 -5.68 14.65
C VAL A 50 -6.83 -6.95 13.79
N ASP A 51 -7.74 -7.09 12.82
CA ASP A 51 -7.91 -8.33 12.06
C ASP A 51 -7.29 -8.26 10.65
N LYS A 52 -7.12 -7.05 10.10
CA LYS A 52 -6.64 -6.87 8.73
C LYS A 52 -6.15 -5.46 8.41
N ILE A 53 -5.38 -5.39 7.33
CA ILE A 53 -4.99 -4.19 6.61
C ILE A 53 -5.63 -4.26 5.22
N GLU A 54 -6.39 -3.24 4.86
CA GLU A 54 -6.93 -3.03 3.53
C GLU A 54 -6.47 -1.68 2.98
N THR A 55 -6.18 -1.64 1.69
CA THR A 55 -5.83 -0.38 1.01
C THR A 55 -6.71 -0.14 -0.19
N PHE A 56 -7.00 1.13 -0.44
CA PHE A 56 -7.88 1.55 -1.51
C PHE A 56 -7.34 2.80 -2.21
N VAL A 57 -7.80 2.99 -3.43
CA VAL A 57 -7.72 4.28 -4.13
C VAL A 57 -9.09 4.65 -4.68
N GLY A 58 -9.50 5.87 -4.42
CA GLY A 58 -10.78 6.41 -4.83
C GLY A 58 -10.71 7.92 -5.07
N ASP A 59 -11.87 8.55 -5.00
CA ASP A 59 -12.05 10.00 -5.10
C ASP A 59 -12.94 10.52 -3.96
N GLU A 60 -13.22 11.82 -3.95
CA GLU A 60 -14.03 12.45 -2.92
C GLU A 60 -15.45 11.86 -2.78
N THR A 61 -16.00 11.30 -3.86
CA THR A 61 -17.34 10.68 -3.85
C THR A 61 -17.32 9.24 -3.37
N SER A 62 -16.21 8.53 -3.58
CA SER A 62 -16.04 7.13 -3.17
C SER A 62 -14.59 6.83 -2.75
N PRO A 63 -14.19 7.17 -1.51
CA PRO A 63 -12.83 6.98 -1.02
C PRO A 63 -12.36 5.52 -0.91
N PHE A 64 -13.31 4.57 -0.97
CA PHE A 64 -13.08 3.12 -0.83
C PHE A 64 -13.42 2.35 -2.12
N ALA A 65 -13.50 3.03 -3.27
CA ALA A 65 -13.95 2.44 -4.54
C ALA A 65 -13.10 1.25 -5.00
N ASN A 66 -11.79 1.47 -5.16
CA ASN A 66 -10.90 0.46 -5.73
C ASN A 66 -9.99 -0.11 -4.66
N ARG A 67 -10.32 -1.30 -4.17
CA ARG A 67 -9.48 -2.04 -3.23
C ARG A 67 -8.26 -2.60 -3.94
N ILE A 68 -7.07 -2.31 -3.41
CA ILE A 68 -5.78 -2.75 -3.96
C ILE A 68 -5.31 -4.03 -3.24
N LEU A 69 -5.15 -3.97 -1.92
CA LEU A 69 -4.60 -5.07 -1.11
C LEU A 69 -5.51 -5.36 0.08
N VAL A 70 -5.61 -6.65 0.44
CA VAL A 70 -6.15 -7.14 1.70
C VAL A 70 -5.11 -8.06 2.32
N TRP A 71 -4.68 -7.77 3.55
CA TRP A 71 -3.80 -8.60 4.32
C TRP A 71 -4.43 -8.92 5.67
N ASN A 72 -4.75 -10.19 5.91
CA ASN A 72 -5.36 -10.65 7.16
C ASN A 72 -4.30 -10.91 8.22
N LYS A 73 -4.68 -10.73 9.48
CA LYS A 73 -3.85 -11.00 10.64
C LYS A 73 -3.25 -12.40 10.59
N GLN A 74 -1.97 -12.46 10.95
CA GLN A 74 -1.21 -13.69 11.16
C GLN A 74 -0.92 -13.84 12.66
N ASP A 75 -0.63 -15.06 13.09
CA ASP A 75 -0.49 -15.38 14.52
C ASP A 75 0.85 -14.95 15.12
N ASP A 76 1.90 -14.84 14.32
CA ASP A 76 3.25 -14.49 14.78
C ASP A 76 3.62 -13.02 14.50
N TRP A 77 4.39 -12.41 15.41
CA TRP A 77 4.80 -11.01 15.31
C TRP A 77 5.73 -10.75 14.11
N ALA A 78 6.52 -11.74 13.67
CA ALA A 78 7.35 -11.59 12.48
C ALA A 78 6.50 -11.47 11.22
N GLN A 79 5.25 -11.96 11.27
CA GLN A 79 4.25 -11.91 10.20
C GLN A 79 3.21 -10.80 10.41
N TRP A 80 2.99 -10.34 11.64
CA TRP A 80 2.03 -9.29 12.00
C TRP A 80 2.55 -8.39 13.14
N PRO A 81 3.39 -7.39 12.84
CA PRO A 81 3.84 -6.38 13.80
C PRO A 81 2.89 -5.17 13.91
N PHE A 82 1.69 -5.26 13.33
CA PHE A 82 0.73 -4.14 13.18
C PHE A 82 -0.24 -4.03 14.37
N ASP A 83 0.30 -4.19 15.57
CA ASP A 83 -0.39 -4.00 16.86
C ASP A 83 0.33 -2.96 17.73
N LYS A 84 1.19 -2.15 17.11
CA LYS A 84 1.97 -1.07 17.73
C LYS A 84 1.66 0.28 17.08
N PRO A 85 2.04 1.41 17.70
CA PRO A 85 1.94 2.71 17.06
C PRO A 85 2.86 2.84 15.84
N PHE A 86 2.33 3.39 14.74
CA PHE A 86 3.07 3.77 13.54
C PHE A 86 2.92 5.27 13.30
N PHE A 87 3.81 5.84 12.50
CA PHE A 87 3.71 7.21 12.00
C PHE A 87 3.63 7.18 10.47
N VAL A 88 3.12 8.26 9.89
CA VAL A 88 2.96 8.40 8.44
C VAL A 88 4.21 9.01 7.83
N LEU A 89 4.64 8.45 6.69
CA LEU A 89 5.70 9.00 5.84
C LEU A 89 5.12 9.40 4.49
N ILE A 90 5.51 10.57 4.00
CA ILE A 90 5.18 11.08 2.67
C ILE A 90 6.47 11.66 2.08
N ASN A 91 6.90 11.13 0.94
CA ASN A 91 8.13 11.55 0.29
C ASN A 91 8.05 11.38 -1.24
N ILE A 92 9.00 12.00 -1.94
CA ILE A 92 9.28 11.76 -3.35
C ILE A 92 10.76 11.38 -3.44
N ALA A 93 11.03 10.12 -3.76
CA ALA A 93 12.38 9.64 -4.03
C ALA A 93 12.77 9.93 -5.50
N VAL A 94 14.07 10.09 -5.78
CA VAL A 94 14.60 10.32 -7.13
C VAL A 94 15.63 9.24 -7.43
N GLY A 95 15.30 8.32 -8.36
CA GLY A 95 16.10 7.12 -8.63
C GLY A 95 15.93 6.03 -7.57
N GLY A 96 16.90 5.11 -7.50
CA GLY A 96 16.88 3.95 -6.59
C GLY A 96 16.48 2.64 -7.28
N ASP A 97 16.57 1.55 -6.53
CA ASP A 97 16.36 0.17 -7.02
C ASP A 97 14.90 -0.29 -6.92
N TRP A 98 13.96 0.63 -6.66
CA TRP A 98 12.53 0.37 -6.36
C TRP A 98 11.99 -0.92 -6.98
#